data_AF-A0AAX3NQU4-F1
#
_entry.id   AF-A0AAX3NQU4-F1
#
_cell.length_a   1.000
_cell.length_b   1.000
_cell.length_c   1.000
_cell.angle_alpha   90.00
_cell.angle_beta   90.00
_cell.angle_gamma   90.00
#
_symmetry.space_group_name_H-M   'P 1'
#
loop_
_entity.id
_entity.type
_entity.pdbx_description
1 polymer ?
#
loop_
_entity_poly.entity_id
_entity_poly.type
_entity_poly.pdbx_seq_one_letter_code
_entity_poly.pdbx_strand_id
1 'polypeptide(L)' 'MKMKYMMLLAALLLSALPGVSQAEGAPAMPMVVCHVDQAPQMLVPDYVCRWQGGSVHY' A
#
# COMPACT_ATOMS: atom_id res chain seq x y z
N MET A 1 -2.59 -5.12 -42.33
CA MET A 1 -2.02 -3.88 -41.75
C MET A 1 -3.01 -3.07 -40.92
N LYS A 2 -4.26 -2.89 -41.36
CA LYS A 2 -5.30 -2.11 -40.65
C LYS A 2 -5.50 -2.48 -39.17
N MET A 3 -5.50 -3.78 -38.84
CA MET A 3 -5.73 -4.28 -37.48
C MET A 3 -4.59 -3.95 -36.50
N LYS A 4 -3.33 -3.92 -36.97
CA LYS A 4 -2.17 -3.54 -36.15
C LYS A 4 -2.28 -2.07 -35.70
N TYR A 5 -2.68 -1.19 -36.61
CA TYR A 5 -2.87 0.23 -36.29
C TYR A 5 -4.04 0.47 -35.35
N MET A 6 -5.11 -0.34 -35.46
CA MET A 6 -6.23 -0.25 -34.52
C MET A 6 -5.85 -0.65 -33.10
N MET A 7 -5.09 -1.74 -32.95
CA MET A 7 -4.54 -2.19 -31.66
C MET A 7 -3.60 -1.14 -31.04
N LEU A 8 -2.71 -0.56 -31.86
CA LEU A 8 -1.80 0.51 -31.44
C LEU A 8 -2.56 1.76 -30.97
N LEU A 9 -3.60 2.17 -31.69
CA LEU A 9 -4.43 3.31 -31.34
C LEU A 9 -5.19 3.06 -30.02
N ALA A 10 -5.72 1.86 -29.84
CA ALA A 10 -6.41 1.47 -28.60
C ALA A 10 -5.47 1.51 -27.38
N ALA A 11 -4.25 0.99 -27.52
CA ALA A 11 -3.25 1.04 -26.44
C ALA A 11 -2.84 2.49 -26.10
N LEU A 12 -2.67 3.34 -27.11
CA LEU A 12 -2.34 4.76 -26.91
C LEU A 12 -3.46 5.49 -26.14
N LEU A 13 -4.71 5.27 -26.54
CA LEU A 13 -5.88 5.87 -25.89
C LEU A 13 -6.05 5.36 -24.45
N LEU A 14 -5.77 4.08 -24.18
CA LEU A 14 -5.84 3.51 -22.83
C LEU A 14 -4.84 4.14 -21.86
N SER A 15 -3.63 4.45 -22.36
CA SER A 15 -2.57 5.08 -21.55
C SER A 15 -2.88 6.53 -21.16
N ALA A 16 -3.74 7.21 -21.93
CA ALA A 16 -4.13 8.59 -21.72
C ALA A 16 -5.31 8.76 -20.76
N LEU A 17 -5.94 7.66 -20.31
CA LEU A 17 -7.06 7.70 -19.38
C LEU A 17 -6.55 8.00 -17.95
N PRO A 18 -6.85 9.19 -17.39
CA PRO A 18 -6.50 9.50 -16.01
C PRO A 18 -7.31 8.57 -15.10
N GLY A 19 -6.63 7.63 -14.45
CA GLY A 19 -7.24 6.61 -13.59
C GLY A 19 -6.72 5.20 -13.81
N VAL A 20 -6.17 4.88 -14.99
CA VAL A 20 -5.56 3.56 -15.25
C VAL A 20 -4.16 3.45 -14.64
N SER A 21 -3.48 4.59 -14.47
CA SER A 21 -2.14 4.69 -13.87
C SER A 21 -2.16 5.26 -12.44
N GLN A 22 -3.31 5.31 -11.78
CA GLN A 22 -3.36 5.70 -10.37
C GLN A 22 -2.86 4.53 -9.52
N ALA A 23 -1.54 4.47 -9.36
CA ALA A 23 -0.97 3.76 -8.21
C ALA A 23 -1.33 4.61 -6.99
N GLU A 24 -2.51 4.35 -6.40
CA GLU A 24 -2.80 4.81 -5.06
C GLU A 24 -1.66 4.28 -4.20
N GLY A 25 -0.79 5.17 -3.72
CA GLY A 25 0.35 4.78 -2.89
C GLY A 25 -0.15 3.93 -1.72
N ALA A 26 0.70 3.04 -1.22
CA ALA A 26 0.32 2.24 -0.06
C ALA A 26 -0.19 3.16 1.06
N PRO A 27 -1.31 2.82 1.72
CA PRO A 27 -1.88 3.66 2.77
C PRO A 27 -0.84 3.91 3.86
N ALA A 28 -0.80 5.13 4.39
CA ALA A 28 0.07 5.45 5.51
C ALA A 28 -0.32 4.61 6.73
N MET A 29 0.58 3.76 7.19
CA MET A 29 0.33 2.86 8.33
C MET A 29 0.70 3.56 9.65
N PRO A 30 -0.19 3.59 10.65
CA PRO A 30 0.13 4.20 11.95
C PRO A 30 1.20 3.38 12.67
N MET A 31 2.29 4.05 13.05
CA MET A 31 3.37 3.48 13.86
C MET A 31 3.09 3.78 15.33
N VAL A 32 3.19 2.76 16.19
CA VAL A 32 2.92 2.86 17.62
C VAL A 32 4.08 2.28 18.43
N VAL A 33 4.27 2.78 19.64
CA VAL A 33 5.19 2.17 20.59
C VAL A 33 4.49 0.96 21.19
N CYS A 34 4.93 -0.22 20.79
CA CYS A 34 4.41 -1.49 21.25
C CYS A 34 5.22 -2.02 22.43
N HIS A 35 4.51 -2.47 23.46
CA HIS A 35 5.10 -3.20 24.58
C HIS A 35 4.64 -4.66 24.52
N VAL A 36 5.60 -5.58 24.40
CA VAL A 36 5.36 -7.03 24.37
C VAL A 36 6.14 -7.65 25.52
N ASP A 37 5.46 -7.94 26.63
CA ASP A 37 6.03 -8.51 27.88
C ASP A 37 7.51 -8.18 28.10
N GLN A 38 8.37 -9.17 28.32
CA GLN A 38 9.78 -9.01 28.68
C GLN A 38 10.67 -8.45 27.54
N ALA A 39 10.09 -7.93 26.45
CA ALA A 39 10.83 -7.36 25.33
C ALA A 39 11.01 -5.82 25.46
N PRO A 40 12.10 -5.28 24.88
CA PRO A 40 12.25 -3.83 24.72
C PRO A 40 11.06 -3.22 23.97
N GLN A 41 10.73 -1.96 24.29
CA GLN A 41 9.71 -1.21 23.55
C GLN A 41 10.13 -1.05 22.09
N MET A 42 9.22 -1.35 21.16
CA MET A 42 9.49 -1.28 19.73
C MET A 42 8.50 -0.37 19.00
N LEU A 43 9.00 0.41 18.04
CA LEU A 43 8.15 1.19 17.14
C LEU A 43 7.73 0.29 15.96
N VAL A 44 6.47 -0.15 15.95
CA VAL A 44 5.92 -1.06 14.94
C VAL A 44 4.53 -0.60 14.49
N PRO A 45 4.02 -1.08 13.34
CA PRO A 45 2.63 -0.83 12.98
C PRO A 45 1.63 -1.38 14.01
N ASP A 46 0.50 -0.68 14.23
CA ASP A 46 -0.52 -1.08 15.21
C ASP A 46 -0.98 -2.55 15.07
N TYR A 47 -1.23 -3.00 13.84
CA TYR A 47 -1.64 -4.39 13.59
C TYR A 47 -0.57 -5.42 13.98
N VAL A 48 0.72 -5.07 13.86
CA VAL A 48 1.82 -5.94 14.26
C VAL A 48 1.85 -6.08 15.77
N CYS A 49 1.65 -4.98 16.50
CA CYS A 49 1.58 -5.00 17.96
C CYS A 49 0.44 -5.89 18.46
N ARG A 50 -0.77 -5.73 17.89
CA ARG A 50 -1.94 -6.54 18.25
C ARG A 50 -1.74 -8.02 17.95
N TRP A 51 -1.12 -8.36 16.82
CA TRP A 51 -0.83 -9.74 16.45
C TRP A 51 0.12 -10.41 17.46
N GLN A 52 1.08 -9.66 17.99
CA GLN A 52 2.04 -10.14 18.99
C GLN A 52 1.46 -10.19 20.41
N GLY A 53 0.18 -9.84 20.60
CA GLY A 53 -0.44 -9.74 21.93
C GLY A 53 0.09 -8.57 22.76
N GLY A 54 0.73 -7.59 22.13
CA GLY A 54 1.30 -6.43 22.81
C GLY A 54 0.26 -5.39 23.19
N SER A 55 0.62 -4.53 24.14
CA SER A 55 -0.14 -3.34 24.50
C SER A 55 0.40 -2.12 23.76
N VAL A 56 -0.53 -1.25 23.33
CA VAL A 56 -0.21 0.03 22.68
C VAL A 56 -0.37 1.15 23.70
N HIS A 57 0.64 2.00 23.81
CA HIS A 57 0.55 3.27 24.54
C HIS A 57 0.41 4.42 23.55
N TYR A 58 -0.61 5.27 23.75
CA TYR A 58 -0.90 6.47 22.96
C TYR A 58 -0.38 7.73 23.64
#